data_AF-A0A556QWA6-F1
#
_entry.id   AF-A0A556QWA6-F1
#
_cell.length_a   1.000
_cell.length_b   1.000
_cell.length_c   1.000
_cell.angle_alpha   90.00
_cell.angle_beta   90.00
_cell.angle_gamma   90.00
#
_symmetry.space_group_name_H-M   'P 1'
#
loop_
_entity.id
_entity.type
_entity.pdbx_description
1 polymer ?
#
loop_
_entity_poly.entity_id
_entity_poly.type
_entity_poly.pdbx_seq_one_letter_code
_entity_poly.pdbx_strand_id
1 'polypeptide(L)'
;MFTNHIKTIQYPSFLAEVLAHLNRSGRVGEPLFIFPNQLSIDCFQSVCNSSHICITLPHFMRKHSKLTCLPTLDLLRRLHGLVGPISKESFEQFYGWGLTLLQDFNRIDSYLVDGAALFTSLPKQLTSNAFIDQMASLKKDRWLLPLEQKEGLLFWKQLPLLYQSFREKLMEAGEGYEGLCYSMAQPKAIDQELVFVGFNLLTPAEERFIEQCQLMASTTFFWDVDRHYLDNPINIAGHYLRQHREKKWFQESFPTGNYLTDPHKKVFLIEASTTVAQVQAVIAALQEKINDSHPKFLPNQTAIVVSGSDLLIPLLDQLATLSIPLHCRLDYPFSATVIYTVVERLVQLWETSEKEEMYGHMAHLLALWHPFAKAGMQSKLTAMRQSLNEGKQSDAFDLWFNKDHQALLPYLREGLTYIYNHFIEGITFSLN
;
A
#
# COMPACT_ATOMS: atom_id res chain seq x y z
N MET A 1 12.77 37.13 27.91
CA MET A 1 12.37 36.41 29.14
C MET A 1 11.36 35.30 28.80
N PHE A 2 11.79 34.21 28.17
CA PHE A 2 10.98 32.99 28.01
C PHE A 2 11.83 31.76 28.37
N THR A 3 12.39 31.74 29.58
CA THR A 3 13.07 30.57 30.14
C THR A 3 12.12 29.77 31.03
N ASN A 4 10.90 29.52 30.55
CA ASN A 4 10.06 28.49 31.15
C ASN A 4 10.44 27.16 30.52
N HIS A 5 11.27 26.39 31.23
CA HIS A 5 11.71 25.07 30.81
C HIS A 5 10.51 24.22 30.37
N ILE A 6 10.37 24.01 29.06
CA ILE A 6 9.38 23.10 28.50
C ILE A 6 9.80 21.69 28.93
N LYS A 7 8.94 21.03 29.71
CA LYS A 7 9.04 19.60 30.03
C LYS A 7 8.22 18.83 29.02
N THR A 8 8.83 17.82 28.40
CA THR A 8 8.11 16.86 27.56
C THR A 8 7.22 16.00 28.46
N ILE A 9 5.92 15.97 28.19
CA ILE A 9 5.00 15.06 28.88
C ILE A 9 5.16 13.70 28.24
N GLN A 10 5.42 12.68 29.06
CA GLN A 10 5.53 11.29 28.61
C GLN A 10 4.33 10.51 29.14
N TYR A 11 3.64 9.84 28.23
CA TYR A 11 2.64 8.83 28.55
C TYR A 11 3.20 7.46 28.18
N PRO A 12 2.76 6.37 28.83
CA PRO A 12 3.02 5.03 28.32
C PRO A 12 2.51 4.93 26.87
N SER A 13 3.25 4.25 26.01
CA SER A 13 2.77 4.01 24.65
C SER A 13 1.57 3.05 24.70
N PHE A 14 0.65 3.17 23.74
CA PHE A 14 -0.49 2.28 23.60
C PHE A 14 -0.08 0.79 23.66
N LEU A 15 0.98 0.40 22.94
CA LEU A 15 1.48 -0.98 22.96
C LEU A 15 2.04 -1.39 24.34
N ALA A 16 2.64 -0.47 25.09
CA ALA A 16 3.07 -0.74 26.45
C ALA A 16 1.88 -0.89 27.41
N GLU A 17 0.79 -0.14 27.22
CA GLU A 17 -0.46 -0.31 27.97
C GLU A 17 -1.08 -1.69 27.71
N VAL A 18 -1.09 -2.14 26.45
CA VAL A 18 -1.55 -3.49 26.05
C VAL A 18 -0.74 -4.56 26.77
N LEU A 19 0.60 -4.48 26.74
CA LEU A 19 1.48 -5.43 27.43
C LEU A 19 1.26 -5.41 28.97
N ALA A 20 1.10 -4.23 29.56
CA ALA A 20 0.85 -4.10 30.99
C ALA A 20 -0.49 -4.71 31.41
N HIS A 21 -1.53 -4.54 30.61
CA HIS A 21 -2.84 -5.16 30.84
C HIS A 21 -2.76 -6.69 30.78
N LEU A 22 -1.99 -7.23 29.82
CA LEU A 22 -1.82 -8.66 29.65
C LEU A 22 -1.01 -9.30 30.79
N ASN A 23 0.09 -8.66 31.21
CA ASN A 23 0.88 -9.14 32.35
C ASN A 23 0.08 -9.18 33.66
N ARG A 24 -0.89 -8.27 33.83
CA ARG A 24 -1.77 -8.24 35.02
C ARG A 24 -2.87 -9.30 35.00
N SER A 25 -3.30 -9.73 33.81
CA SER A 25 -4.43 -10.65 33.68
C SER A 25 -4.08 -12.12 33.91
N GLY A 26 -2.78 -12.46 34.10
CA GLY A 26 -2.35 -13.79 34.54
C GLY A 26 -2.83 -14.94 33.65
N ARG A 27 -2.95 -14.69 32.34
CA ARG A 27 -3.55 -15.64 31.39
C ARG A 27 -2.67 -16.88 31.21
N VAL A 28 -3.31 -18.06 31.15
CA VAL A 28 -2.66 -19.38 31.25
C VAL A 28 -2.23 -19.96 29.89
N GLY A 29 -2.44 -19.25 28.78
CA GLY A 29 -2.05 -19.68 27.42
C GLY A 29 -1.38 -18.57 26.61
N GLU A 30 -0.74 -18.94 25.50
CA GLU A 30 -0.14 -18.00 24.55
C GLU A 30 -1.21 -17.45 23.58
N PRO A 31 -1.64 -16.18 23.71
CA PRO A 31 -2.63 -15.61 22.81
C PRO A 31 -2.03 -15.33 21.42
N LEU A 32 -2.89 -15.37 20.40
CA LEU A 32 -2.58 -14.93 19.05
C LEU A 32 -2.90 -13.44 18.90
N PHE A 33 -1.87 -12.63 18.67
CA PHE A 33 -2.05 -11.19 18.45
C PHE A 33 -2.33 -10.90 16.98
N ILE A 34 -3.40 -10.16 16.75
CA ILE A 34 -3.85 -9.77 15.42
C ILE A 34 -3.73 -8.26 15.28
N PHE A 35 -2.93 -7.83 14.31
CA PHE A 35 -2.64 -6.43 14.02
C PHE A 35 -3.17 -6.01 12.63
N PRO A 36 -3.36 -4.70 12.38
CA PRO A 36 -3.81 -4.23 11.07
C PRO A 36 -2.74 -4.36 9.98
N ASN A 37 -1.45 -4.25 10.33
CA ASN A 37 -0.35 -4.26 9.37
C ASN A 37 0.96 -4.77 9.98
N GLN A 38 1.95 -5.04 9.12
CA GLN A 38 3.24 -5.61 9.53
C GLN A 38 4.06 -4.65 10.42
N LEU A 39 4.02 -3.34 10.17
CA LEU A 39 4.76 -2.38 10.99
C LEU A 39 4.27 -2.37 12.44
N SER A 40 2.96 -2.50 12.65
CA SER A 40 2.42 -2.62 14.01
C SER A 40 2.98 -3.85 14.73
N ILE A 41 3.19 -4.97 14.03
CA ILE A 41 3.84 -6.17 14.57
C ILE A 41 5.30 -5.90 14.90
N ASP A 42 6.05 -5.32 13.96
CA ASP A 42 7.49 -5.05 14.15
C ASP A 42 7.71 -4.11 15.33
N CYS A 43 6.87 -3.07 15.46
CA CYS A 43 6.89 -2.14 16.58
C CYS A 43 6.55 -2.85 17.90
N PHE A 44 5.50 -3.68 17.92
CA PHE A 44 5.12 -4.43 19.12
C PHE A 44 6.22 -5.39 19.57
N GLN A 45 6.84 -6.10 18.63
CA GLN A 45 7.97 -7.00 18.91
C GLN A 45 9.20 -6.24 19.41
N SER A 46 9.44 -5.00 18.97
CA SER A 46 10.53 -4.18 19.51
C SER A 46 10.34 -3.78 20.98
N VAL A 47 9.09 -3.69 21.43
CA VAL A 47 8.73 -3.32 22.82
C VAL A 47 8.57 -4.57 23.70
N CYS A 48 8.27 -5.72 23.10
CA CYS A 48 8.05 -6.96 23.82
C CYS A 48 9.36 -7.75 24.02
N ASN A 49 9.60 -8.21 25.25
CA ASN A 49 10.75 -9.07 25.56
C ASN A 49 10.50 -10.56 25.26
N SER A 50 9.25 -10.95 24.98
CA SER A 50 8.82 -12.33 24.74
C SER A 50 8.35 -12.55 23.30
N SER A 51 8.58 -13.76 22.78
CA SER A 51 8.14 -14.16 21.45
C SER A 51 6.65 -14.47 21.44
N HIS A 52 5.80 -13.45 21.31
CA HIS A 52 4.37 -13.63 21.07
C HIS A 52 4.09 -13.95 19.60
N ILE A 53 3.11 -14.83 19.36
CA ILE A 53 2.65 -15.13 18.01
C ILE A 53 1.83 -13.95 17.50
N CYS A 54 2.33 -13.28 16.46
CA CYS A 54 1.70 -12.12 15.85
C CYS A 54 1.36 -12.39 14.39
N ILE A 55 0.19 -11.92 13.94
CA ILE A 55 -0.26 -12.03 12.56
C ILE A 55 -1.05 -10.78 12.16
N THR A 56 -1.06 -10.44 10.87
CA THR A 56 -1.95 -9.39 10.37
C THR A 56 -3.34 -9.95 10.12
N LEU A 57 -4.40 -9.15 10.34
CA LEU A 57 -5.77 -9.57 10.02
C LEU A 57 -5.92 -10.02 8.54
N PRO A 58 -5.36 -9.29 7.55
CA PRO A 58 -5.23 -9.76 6.16
C PRO A 58 -4.65 -11.16 5.99
N HIS A 59 -3.53 -11.46 6.66
CA HIS A 59 -2.89 -12.77 6.57
C HIS A 59 -3.71 -13.86 7.27
N PHE A 60 -4.30 -13.50 8.41
CA PHE A 60 -5.16 -14.39 9.17
C PHE A 60 -6.39 -14.80 8.35
N MET A 61 -7.12 -13.84 7.75
CA MET A 61 -8.25 -14.13 6.89
C MET A 61 -7.86 -14.96 5.66
N ARG A 62 -6.69 -14.70 5.03
CA ARG A 62 -6.19 -15.52 3.92
C ARG A 62 -5.97 -16.98 4.31
N LYS A 63 -5.45 -17.27 5.52
CA LYS A 63 -5.31 -18.65 6.03
C LYS A 63 -6.65 -19.37 6.25
N HIS A 64 -7.69 -18.58 6.52
CA HIS A 64 -9.06 -19.04 6.75
C HIS A 64 -9.94 -19.02 5.49
N SER A 65 -9.45 -18.43 4.40
CA SER A 65 -10.06 -18.52 3.07
C SER A 65 -9.86 -19.93 2.49
N LYS A 66 -10.84 -20.38 1.70
CA LYS A 66 -10.70 -21.58 0.84
C LYS A 66 -10.05 -21.26 -0.51
N LEU A 67 -9.90 -19.98 -0.82
CA LEU A 67 -9.37 -19.46 -2.08
C LEU A 67 -7.93 -18.98 -1.90
N THR A 68 -7.10 -19.19 -2.92
CA THR A 68 -5.73 -18.68 -3.00
C THR A 68 -5.73 -17.29 -3.64
N CYS A 69 -5.15 -16.30 -2.95
CA CYS A 69 -5.04 -14.95 -3.49
C CYS A 69 -4.00 -14.89 -4.61
N LEU A 70 -4.39 -14.45 -5.81
CA LEU A 70 -3.49 -14.32 -6.95
C LEU A 70 -2.83 -12.93 -7.04
N PRO A 71 -1.64 -12.83 -7.67
CA PRO A 71 -1.05 -11.54 -8.03
C PRO A 71 -1.94 -10.74 -9.00
N THR A 72 -1.87 -9.41 -8.90
CA THR A 72 -2.65 -8.48 -9.73
C THR A 72 -2.50 -8.73 -11.22
N LEU A 73 -1.29 -9.03 -11.70
CA LEU A 73 -1.04 -9.26 -13.13
C LEU A 73 -1.77 -10.52 -13.64
N ASP A 74 -1.79 -11.59 -12.85
CA ASP A 74 -2.48 -12.84 -13.22
C ASP A 74 -4.00 -12.63 -13.21
N LEU A 75 -4.50 -11.90 -12.22
CA LEU A 75 -5.91 -11.50 -12.15
C LEU A 75 -6.30 -10.65 -13.37
N LEU A 76 -5.48 -9.67 -13.75
CA LEU A 76 -5.69 -8.82 -14.93
C LEU A 76 -5.69 -9.64 -16.22
N ARG A 77 -4.75 -10.59 -16.38
CA ARG A 77 -4.72 -11.47 -17.55
C ARG A 77 -5.98 -12.33 -17.66
N ARG A 78 -6.45 -12.88 -16.54
CA ARG A 78 -7.71 -13.66 -16.50
C ARG A 78 -8.91 -12.79 -16.82
N LEU A 79 -8.96 -11.58 -16.26
CA LEU A 79 -10.02 -10.62 -16.52
C LEU A 79 -10.01 -10.15 -17.99
N HIS A 80 -8.85 -9.89 -18.57
CA HIS A 80 -8.71 -9.57 -20.00
C HIS A 80 -9.24 -10.69 -20.89
N GLY A 81 -8.95 -11.95 -20.55
CA GLY A 81 -9.50 -13.11 -21.28
C GLY A 81 -11.02 -13.20 -21.24
N LEU A 82 -11.67 -12.67 -20.20
CA LEU A 82 -13.12 -12.55 -20.10
C LEU A 82 -13.69 -11.33 -20.84
N VAL A 83 -12.90 -10.27 -20.96
CA VAL A 83 -13.24 -9.05 -21.70
C VAL A 83 -13.02 -9.22 -23.19
N GLY A 84 -12.12 -10.11 -23.64
CA GLY A 84 -11.80 -10.32 -25.06
C GLY A 84 -13.00 -10.53 -26.01
N PRO A 85 -14.08 -11.23 -25.61
CA PRO A 85 -15.31 -11.30 -26.40
C PRO A 85 -16.06 -9.96 -26.51
N ILE A 86 -15.93 -9.08 -25.52
CA ILE A 86 -16.58 -7.76 -25.39
C ILE A 86 -15.77 -6.67 -26.09
N SER A 87 -14.45 -6.65 -25.88
CA SER A 87 -13.51 -5.68 -26.44
C SER A 87 -12.33 -6.41 -27.07
N LYS A 88 -11.98 -6.05 -28.31
CA LYS A 88 -10.85 -6.63 -29.05
C LYS A 88 -9.51 -5.92 -28.77
N GLU A 89 -9.44 -5.15 -27.71
CA GLU A 89 -8.25 -4.39 -27.33
C GLU A 89 -7.10 -5.29 -26.86
N SER A 90 -5.86 -4.80 -27.02
CA SER A 90 -4.68 -5.50 -26.51
C SER A 90 -4.65 -5.47 -24.97
N PHE A 91 -3.88 -6.38 -24.36
CA PHE A 91 -3.69 -6.38 -22.91
C PHE A 91 -3.12 -5.05 -22.39
N GLU A 92 -2.26 -4.40 -23.17
CA GLU A 92 -1.67 -3.09 -22.83
C GLU A 92 -2.72 -1.99 -22.76
N GLN A 93 -3.66 -1.97 -23.72
CA GLN A 93 -4.79 -1.03 -23.73
C GLN A 93 -5.76 -1.29 -22.56
N PHE A 94 -5.97 -2.57 -22.23
CA PHE A 94 -6.79 -3.00 -21.11
C PHE A 94 -6.19 -2.65 -19.75
N TYR A 95 -4.86 -2.75 -19.60
CA TYR A 95 -4.18 -2.74 -18.30
C TYR A 95 -4.60 -1.58 -17.39
N GLY A 96 -4.66 -0.36 -17.94
CA GLY A 96 -4.98 0.84 -17.18
C GLY A 96 -6.37 0.80 -16.56
N TRP A 97 -7.41 0.57 -17.37
CA TRP A 97 -8.78 0.57 -16.86
C TRP A 97 -9.18 -0.77 -16.21
N GLY A 98 -8.55 -1.88 -16.62
CA GLY A 98 -8.69 -3.19 -16.00
C GLY A 98 -8.20 -3.21 -14.55
N LEU A 99 -7.17 -2.42 -14.22
CA LEU A 99 -6.72 -2.23 -12.84
C LEU A 99 -7.79 -1.57 -11.99
N THR A 100 -8.39 -0.49 -12.48
CA THR A 100 -9.52 0.18 -11.80
C THR A 100 -10.69 -0.78 -11.61
N LEU A 101 -11.03 -1.56 -12.65
CA LEU A 101 -12.11 -2.53 -12.58
C LEU A 101 -11.86 -3.61 -11.52
N LEU A 102 -10.65 -4.15 -11.46
CA LEU A 102 -10.27 -5.13 -10.44
C LEU A 102 -10.34 -4.54 -9.03
N GLN A 103 -9.95 -3.28 -8.84
CA GLN A 103 -10.08 -2.59 -7.56
C GLN A 103 -11.54 -2.39 -7.14
N ASP A 104 -12.42 -2.07 -8.10
CA ASP A 104 -13.85 -1.95 -7.83
C ASP A 104 -14.46 -3.29 -7.42
N PHE A 105 -14.11 -4.38 -8.12
CA PHE A 105 -14.51 -5.74 -7.74
C PHE A 105 -14.01 -6.12 -6.34
N ASN A 106 -12.76 -5.78 -6.03
CA ASN A 106 -12.19 -5.98 -4.71
C ASN A 106 -12.99 -5.27 -3.60
N ARG A 107 -13.43 -4.03 -3.87
CA ARG A 107 -14.25 -3.24 -2.95
C ARG A 107 -15.65 -3.82 -2.77
N ILE A 108 -16.30 -4.24 -3.86
CA ILE A 108 -17.64 -4.85 -3.81
C ILE A 108 -17.64 -6.05 -2.87
N ASP A 109 -16.70 -6.99 -3.05
CA ASP A 109 -16.64 -8.20 -2.22
C ASP A 109 -16.14 -7.91 -0.79
N SER A 110 -15.11 -7.08 -0.59
CA SER A 110 -14.60 -6.76 0.77
C SER A 110 -15.63 -6.01 1.63
N TYR A 111 -16.50 -5.20 1.02
CA TYR A 111 -17.60 -4.54 1.72
C TYR A 111 -18.89 -5.36 1.76
N LEU A 112 -18.87 -6.61 1.28
CA LEU A 112 -20.04 -7.50 1.22
C LEU A 112 -21.24 -6.84 0.54
N VAL A 113 -20.98 -5.97 -0.45
CA VAL A 113 -22.03 -5.29 -1.18
C VAL A 113 -22.70 -6.29 -2.11
N ASP A 114 -24.04 -6.31 -2.11
CA ASP A 114 -24.76 -7.06 -3.12
C ASP A 114 -24.51 -6.43 -4.49
N GLY A 115 -23.65 -7.08 -5.28
CA GLY A 115 -23.30 -6.64 -6.62
C GLY A 115 -24.54 -6.46 -7.49
N ALA A 116 -25.56 -7.33 -7.39
CA ALA A 116 -26.78 -7.18 -8.17
C ALA A 116 -27.52 -5.89 -7.78
N ALA A 117 -27.69 -5.61 -6.49
CA ALA A 117 -28.31 -4.39 -6.01
C ALA A 117 -27.51 -3.13 -6.41
N LEU A 118 -26.18 -3.16 -6.29
CA LEU A 118 -25.30 -2.04 -6.69
C LEU A 118 -25.46 -1.71 -8.17
N PHE A 119 -25.42 -2.72 -9.03
CA PHE A 119 -25.54 -2.51 -10.47
C PHE A 119 -26.96 -2.08 -10.90
N THR A 120 -28.01 -2.47 -10.17
CA THR A 120 -29.37 -1.93 -10.40
C THR A 120 -29.55 -0.47 -9.97
N SER A 121 -28.70 0.04 -9.09
CA SER A 121 -28.74 1.43 -8.59
C SER A 121 -27.98 2.43 -9.46
N LEU A 122 -27.23 1.94 -10.46
CA LEU A 122 -26.57 2.80 -11.44
C LEU A 122 -27.60 3.67 -12.18
N PRO A 123 -27.28 4.93 -12.54
CA PRO A 123 -28.21 5.83 -13.20
C PRO A 123 -28.93 5.15 -14.37
N LYS A 124 -30.25 5.29 -14.48
CA LYS A 124 -31.09 4.70 -15.56
C LYS A 124 -30.63 5.09 -16.98
N GLN A 125 -29.80 6.12 -17.12
CA GLN A 125 -29.13 6.46 -18.37
C GLN A 125 -28.09 5.42 -18.81
N LEU A 126 -27.53 4.64 -17.88
CA LEU A 126 -26.58 3.55 -18.10
C LEU A 126 -27.24 2.17 -18.15
N THR A 127 -28.41 1.98 -17.52
CA THR A 127 -29.11 0.68 -17.44
C THR A 127 -30.58 0.80 -17.84
N SER A 128 -30.98 0.15 -18.94
CA SER A 128 -32.38 0.07 -19.37
C SER A 128 -33.15 -1.00 -18.60
N ASN A 129 -34.43 -0.73 -18.26
CA ASN A 129 -35.30 -1.63 -17.47
C ASN A 129 -35.38 -3.09 -17.97
N ALA A 130 -35.20 -3.35 -19.28
CA ALA A 130 -35.19 -4.70 -19.86
C ALA A 130 -34.03 -5.60 -19.36
N PHE A 131 -32.96 -5.01 -18.82
CA PHE A 131 -31.79 -5.73 -18.30
C PHE A 131 -32.05 -6.32 -16.90
N ILE A 132 -32.80 -5.61 -16.06
CA ILE A 132 -33.16 -6.05 -14.71
C ILE A 132 -34.07 -7.29 -14.78
N ASP A 133 -35.01 -7.30 -15.72
CA ASP A 133 -35.89 -8.46 -15.97
C ASP A 133 -35.12 -9.66 -16.55
N GLN A 134 -34.05 -9.43 -17.32
CA GLN A 134 -33.18 -10.52 -17.77
C GLN A 134 -32.35 -11.12 -16.64
N MET A 135 -31.83 -10.30 -15.69
CA MET A 135 -31.05 -10.80 -14.55
C MET A 135 -31.81 -11.83 -13.68
N ALA A 136 -33.12 -11.70 -13.54
CA ALA A 136 -33.95 -12.68 -12.81
C ALA A 136 -34.15 -14.00 -13.57
N SER A 137 -33.85 -14.04 -14.87
CA SER A 137 -34.14 -15.17 -15.78
C SER A 137 -32.91 -15.90 -16.33
N LEU A 138 -31.69 -15.40 -16.06
CA LEU A 138 -30.46 -15.92 -16.66
C LEU A 138 -30.07 -17.28 -16.07
N LYS A 139 -30.38 -18.34 -16.83
CA LYS A 139 -29.73 -19.65 -16.73
C LYS A 139 -28.26 -19.55 -17.14
N LYS A 140 -27.45 -20.38 -16.48
CA LYS A 140 -25.98 -20.61 -16.53
C LYS A 140 -25.23 -20.57 -17.87
N ASP A 141 -25.87 -20.45 -19.03
CA ASP A 141 -25.25 -20.84 -20.32
C ASP A 141 -25.21 -19.75 -21.40
N ARG A 142 -25.31 -18.45 -21.05
CA ARG A 142 -25.14 -17.36 -22.06
C ARG A 142 -23.91 -16.52 -21.80
N TRP A 143 -22.86 -16.90 -22.53
CA TRP A 143 -21.64 -16.13 -22.75
C TRP A 143 -21.95 -14.72 -23.28
N LEU A 144 -21.18 -13.76 -22.76
CA LEU A 144 -21.23 -12.31 -23.04
C LEU A 144 -21.26 -12.04 -24.56
N LEU A 145 -22.20 -11.20 -25.01
CA LEU A 145 -22.38 -10.86 -26.42
C LEU A 145 -21.28 -9.88 -26.89
N PRO A 146 -20.72 -10.04 -28.10
CA PRO A 146 -19.72 -9.11 -28.65
C PRO A 146 -20.29 -7.70 -28.85
N LEU A 147 -19.51 -6.68 -28.50
CA LEU A 147 -19.86 -5.28 -28.75
C LEU A 147 -19.30 -4.80 -30.09
N GLU A 148 -20.12 -4.10 -30.86
CA GLU A 148 -19.64 -3.29 -31.99
C GLU A 148 -18.97 -2.00 -31.46
N GLN A 149 -17.98 -1.49 -32.21
CA GLN A 149 -16.95 -0.52 -31.79
C GLN A 149 -17.42 0.89 -31.39
N LYS A 150 -18.71 1.13 -31.15
CA LYS A 150 -19.21 2.42 -30.68
C LYS A 150 -20.32 2.20 -29.67
N GLU A 151 -19.98 2.17 -28.38
CA GLU A 151 -20.83 2.63 -27.27
C GLU A 151 -20.21 2.19 -25.93
N GLY A 152 -19.51 3.09 -25.22
CA GLY A 152 -19.09 2.85 -23.83
C GLY A 152 -20.27 2.50 -22.90
N LEU A 153 -21.48 2.92 -23.27
CA LEU A 153 -22.75 2.57 -22.63
C LEU A 153 -23.08 1.07 -22.64
N LEU A 154 -22.61 0.31 -23.63
CA LEU A 154 -22.87 -1.14 -23.70
C LEU A 154 -21.93 -1.93 -22.78
N PHE A 155 -20.72 -1.45 -22.55
CA PHE A 155 -19.78 -2.06 -21.61
C PHE A 155 -20.30 -2.02 -20.17
N TRP A 156 -20.79 -0.85 -19.73
CA TRP A 156 -21.37 -0.68 -18.38
C TRP A 156 -22.59 -1.58 -18.14
N LYS A 157 -23.36 -1.90 -19.19
CA LYS A 157 -24.47 -2.85 -19.11
C LYS A 157 -24.00 -4.29 -18.90
N GLN A 158 -22.80 -4.65 -19.36
CA GLN A 158 -22.26 -6.01 -19.20
C GLN A 158 -21.40 -6.18 -17.95
N LEU A 159 -21.05 -5.08 -17.27
CA LEU A 159 -20.26 -5.07 -16.04
C LEU A 159 -20.76 -6.04 -14.95
N PRO A 160 -22.08 -6.18 -14.69
CA PRO A 160 -22.58 -7.10 -13.67
C PRO A 160 -22.32 -8.56 -14.04
N LEU A 161 -22.51 -8.90 -15.32
CA LEU A 161 -22.24 -10.23 -15.85
C LEU A 161 -20.74 -10.53 -15.86
N LEU A 162 -19.91 -9.54 -16.19
CA LEU A 162 -18.47 -9.66 -16.14
C LEU A 162 -17.98 -9.90 -14.71
N TYR A 163 -18.49 -9.14 -13.74
CA TYR A 163 -18.20 -9.32 -12.32
C TYR A 163 -18.56 -10.74 -11.85
N GLN A 164 -19.79 -11.18 -12.10
CA GLN A 164 -20.26 -12.51 -11.72
C GLN A 164 -19.44 -13.62 -12.40
N SER A 165 -19.23 -13.52 -13.70
CA SER A 165 -18.45 -14.52 -14.46
C SER A 165 -17.01 -14.61 -13.98
N PHE A 166 -16.38 -13.47 -13.66
CA PHE A 166 -15.02 -13.44 -13.14
C PHE A 166 -14.94 -14.09 -11.76
N ARG A 167 -15.87 -13.74 -10.87
CA ARG A 167 -15.98 -14.32 -9.53
C ARG A 167 -16.20 -15.83 -9.59
N GLU A 168 -17.11 -16.30 -10.43
CA GLU A 168 -17.39 -17.73 -10.63
C GLU A 168 -16.17 -18.49 -11.13
N LYS A 169 -15.50 -18.01 -12.18
CA LYS A 169 -14.30 -18.67 -12.71
C LYS A 169 -13.15 -18.74 -11.70
N LEU A 170 -12.98 -17.68 -10.89
CA LEU A 170 -11.98 -17.69 -9.81
C LEU A 170 -12.34 -18.71 -8.73
N MET A 171 -13.61 -18.74 -8.30
CA MET A 171 -14.08 -19.72 -7.31
C MET A 171 -13.94 -21.17 -7.81
N GLU A 172 -14.27 -21.43 -9.08
CA GLU A 172 -14.09 -22.75 -9.71
C GLU A 172 -12.62 -23.19 -9.74
N ALA A 173 -11.71 -22.24 -9.93
CA ALA A 173 -10.27 -22.48 -9.90
C ALA A 173 -9.68 -22.56 -8.47
N GLY A 174 -10.47 -22.30 -7.42
CA GLY A 174 -9.96 -22.23 -6.04
C GLY A 174 -9.09 -21.00 -5.77
N GLU A 175 -9.29 -19.93 -6.52
CA GLU A 175 -8.48 -18.72 -6.53
C GLU A 175 -9.34 -17.47 -6.27
N GLY A 176 -8.71 -16.34 -5.99
CA GLY A 176 -9.41 -15.08 -5.81
C GLY A 176 -8.50 -13.87 -5.81
N TYR A 177 -9.11 -12.70 -5.96
CA TYR A 177 -8.53 -11.45 -5.47
C TYR A 177 -8.84 -11.27 -3.98
N GLU A 178 -8.16 -10.35 -3.32
CA GLU A 178 -8.17 -10.20 -1.85
C GLU A 178 -9.59 -10.09 -1.27
N GLY A 179 -10.42 -9.20 -1.82
CA GLY A 179 -11.80 -8.99 -1.39
C GLY A 179 -12.67 -10.24 -1.50
N LEU A 180 -12.52 -11.02 -2.59
CA LEU A 180 -13.21 -12.30 -2.76
C LEU A 180 -12.72 -13.35 -1.75
N CYS A 181 -11.41 -13.39 -1.48
CA CYS A 181 -10.88 -14.23 -0.41
C CYS A 181 -11.45 -13.84 0.95
N TYR A 182 -11.62 -12.55 1.23
CA TYR A 182 -12.16 -12.04 2.49
C TYR A 182 -13.65 -12.32 2.64
N SER A 183 -14.44 -12.10 1.59
CA SER A 183 -15.88 -12.37 1.61
C SER A 183 -16.20 -13.87 1.83
N MET A 184 -15.26 -14.74 1.46
CA MET A 184 -15.36 -16.19 1.59
C MET A 184 -14.58 -16.76 2.78
N ALA A 185 -13.87 -15.93 3.55
CA ALA A 185 -13.10 -16.37 4.71
C ALA A 185 -14.05 -16.86 5.82
N GLN A 186 -13.77 -18.04 6.36
CA GLN A 186 -14.52 -18.61 7.47
C GLN A 186 -13.54 -19.14 8.52
N PRO A 187 -13.67 -18.74 9.80
CA PRO A 187 -12.78 -19.24 10.83
C PRO A 187 -12.93 -20.76 10.94
N LYS A 188 -11.79 -21.42 11.03
CA LYS A 188 -11.67 -22.86 11.33
C LYS A 188 -11.59 -23.00 12.86
N ALA A 189 -11.37 -24.19 13.40
CA ALA A 189 -11.12 -24.31 14.85
C ALA A 189 -9.95 -23.41 15.28
N ILE A 190 -10.16 -22.63 16.34
CA ILE A 190 -9.18 -21.70 16.92
C ILE A 190 -9.06 -22.07 18.40
N ASP A 191 -7.92 -22.66 18.76
CA ASP A 191 -7.67 -23.11 20.15
C ASP A 191 -7.05 -22.01 21.02
N GLN A 192 -6.56 -20.94 20.39
CA GLN A 192 -5.89 -19.82 21.03
C GLN A 192 -6.88 -18.69 21.33
N GLU A 193 -6.62 -17.94 22.39
CA GLU A 193 -7.26 -16.64 22.56
C GLU A 193 -6.79 -15.67 21.46
N LEU A 194 -7.70 -14.87 20.92
CA LEU A 194 -7.39 -13.84 19.93
C LEU A 194 -7.34 -12.46 20.57
N VAL A 195 -6.27 -11.72 20.30
CA VAL A 195 -6.08 -10.36 20.81
C VAL A 195 -5.92 -9.40 19.65
N PHE A 196 -6.94 -8.57 19.41
CA PHE A 196 -6.95 -7.59 18.33
C PHE A 196 -6.43 -6.24 18.83
N VAL A 197 -5.44 -5.67 18.15
CA VAL A 197 -4.73 -4.48 18.62
C VAL A 197 -4.63 -3.39 17.55
N GLY A 198 -5.15 -2.20 17.85
CA GLY A 198 -4.87 -0.98 17.08
C GLY A 198 -5.61 -0.85 15.75
N PHE A 199 -6.83 -1.40 15.65
CA PHE A 199 -7.68 -1.24 14.47
C PHE A 199 -8.35 0.13 14.42
N ASN A 200 -8.66 0.61 13.22
CA ASN A 200 -9.37 1.89 13.00
C ASN A 200 -10.59 1.72 12.09
N LEU A 201 -10.35 1.32 10.84
CA LEU A 201 -11.39 1.00 9.87
C LEU A 201 -11.34 -0.50 9.59
N LEU A 202 -12.47 -1.18 9.80
CA LEU A 202 -12.70 -2.56 9.38
C LEU A 202 -13.68 -2.58 8.22
N THR A 203 -13.38 -3.36 7.20
CA THR A 203 -14.33 -3.69 6.14
C THR A 203 -15.44 -4.60 6.68
N PRO A 204 -16.66 -4.55 6.12
CA PRO A 204 -17.73 -5.47 6.49
C PRO A 204 -17.35 -6.96 6.44
N ALA A 205 -16.50 -7.39 5.50
CA ALA A 205 -15.99 -8.76 5.46
C ALA A 205 -15.08 -9.09 6.66
N GLU A 206 -14.19 -8.17 7.04
CA GLU A 206 -13.36 -8.29 8.24
C GLU A 206 -14.21 -8.33 9.50
N GLU A 207 -15.21 -7.45 9.62
CA GLU A 207 -16.11 -7.43 10.78
C GLU A 207 -16.89 -8.74 10.93
N ARG A 208 -17.47 -9.23 9.83
CA ARG A 208 -18.16 -10.53 9.81
C ARG A 208 -17.24 -11.67 10.21
N PHE A 209 -16.00 -11.67 9.72
CA PHE A 209 -15.03 -12.69 10.05
C PHE A 209 -14.63 -12.64 11.53
N ILE A 210 -14.42 -11.44 12.08
CA ILE A 210 -14.11 -11.26 13.50
C ILE A 210 -15.29 -11.73 14.35
N GLU A 211 -16.53 -11.36 14.01
CA GLU A 211 -17.75 -11.82 14.71
C GLU A 211 -17.82 -13.35 14.78
N GLN A 212 -17.53 -14.03 13.66
CA GLN A 212 -17.47 -15.50 13.63
C GLN A 212 -16.35 -16.06 14.52
N CYS A 213 -15.20 -15.40 14.60
CA CYS A 213 -14.12 -15.81 15.50
C CYS A 213 -14.53 -15.73 16.97
N GLN A 214 -15.31 -14.71 17.36
CA GLN A 214 -15.78 -14.56 18.75
C GLN A 214 -16.69 -15.70 19.21
N LEU A 215 -17.39 -16.35 18.28
CA LEU A 215 -18.22 -17.51 18.57
C LEU A 215 -17.41 -18.78 18.85
N MET A 216 -16.12 -18.78 18.47
CA MET A 216 -15.25 -19.97 18.52
C MET A 216 -14.12 -19.84 19.55
N ALA A 217 -13.65 -18.64 19.83
CA ALA A 217 -12.53 -18.38 20.73
C ALA A 217 -12.79 -17.17 21.63
N SER A 218 -12.10 -17.11 22.77
CA SER A 218 -12.02 -15.87 23.57
C SER A 218 -11.39 -14.77 22.72
N THR A 219 -11.98 -13.58 22.73
CA THR A 219 -11.48 -12.42 21.98
C THR A 219 -11.34 -11.21 22.89
N THR A 220 -10.22 -10.51 22.77
CA THR A 220 -9.97 -9.24 23.47
C THR A 220 -9.63 -8.17 22.43
N PHE A 221 -10.15 -6.96 22.59
CA PHE A 221 -9.86 -5.82 21.71
C PHE A 221 -9.13 -4.73 22.48
N PHE A 222 -8.11 -4.15 21.84
CA PHE A 222 -7.42 -2.96 22.31
C PHE A 222 -7.52 -1.87 21.24
N TRP A 223 -8.16 -0.77 21.60
CA TRP A 223 -8.38 0.37 20.72
C TRP A 223 -7.47 1.53 21.14
N ASP A 224 -6.68 2.05 20.19
CA ASP A 224 -5.86 3.24 20.41
C ASP A 224 -6.72 4.49 20.16
N VAL A 225 -7.32 5.02 21.22
CA VAL A 225 -8.33 6.09 21.11
C VAL A 225 -8.18 7.22 22.11
N ASP A 226 -8.64 8.41 21.72
CA ASP A 226 -8.70 9.60 22.57
C ASP A 226 -10.10 10.23 22.54
N ARG A 227 -10.60 10.68 23.70
CA ARG A 227 -11.96 11.25 23.78
C ARG A 227 -12.11 12.53 22.96
N HIS A 228 -11.03 13.26 22.70
CA HIS A 228 -11.04 14.48 21.91
C HIS A 228 -11.77 14.31 20.56
N TYR A 229 -11.59 13.17 19.91
CA TYR A 229 -12.28 12.85 18.66
C TYR A 229 -13.39 11.81 18.81
N LEU A 230 -13.36 10.94 19.84
CA LEU A 230 -14.46 9.99 20.05
C LEU A 230 -15.75 10.67 20.51
N ASP A 231 -15.66 11.67 21.38
CA ASP A 231 -16.85 12.35 21.93
C ASP A 231 -17.28 13.55 21.05
N ASN A 232 -16.52 13.88 20.00
CA ASN A 232 -16.85 14.95 19.05
C ASN A 232 -17.40 14.38 17.73
N PRO A 233 -18.70 14.53 17.44
CA PRO A 233 -19.34 13.92 16.27
C PRO A 233 -18.83 14.48 14.92
N ILE A 234 -18.30 15.71 14.91
CA ILE A 234 -17.83 16.38 13.69
C ILE A 234 -16.37 16.01 13.38
N ASN A 235 -15.61 15.53 14.37
CA ASN A 235 -14.22 15.14 14.15
C ASN A 235 -14.15 13.83 13.34
N ILE A 236 -13.53 13.90 12.16
CA ILE A 236 -13.41 12.81 11.19
C ILE A 236 -12.53 11.67 11.74
N ALA A 237 -11.52 11.98 12.58
CA ALA A 237 -10.62 10.98 13.14
C ALA A 237 -11.34 9.91 13.97
N GLY A 238 -12.48 10.27 14.58
CA GLY A 238 -13.30 9.33 15.35
C GLY A 238 -14.44 8.69 14.57
N HIS A 239 -14.62 8.97 13.26
CA HIS A 239 -15.82 8.57 12.53
C HIS A 239 -16.08 7.06 12.57
N TYR A 240 -15.11 6.25 12.15
CA TYR A 240 -15.24 4.79 12.15
C TYR A 240 -15.19 4.21 13.57
N LEU A 241 -14.33 4.75 14.43
CA LEU A 241 -14.22 4.33 15.82
C LEU A 241 -15.52 4.51 16.61
N ARG A 242 -16.28 5.59 16.34
CA ARG A 242 -17.62 5.79 16.93
C ARG A 242 -18.61 4.73 16.46
N GLN A 243 -18.59 4.36 15.18
CA GLN A 243 -19.43 3.26 14.67
C GLN A 243 -19.07 1.92 15.32
N HIS A 244 -17.79 1.64 15.53
CA HIS A 244 -17.35 0.46 16.28
C HIS A 244 -17.81 0.53 17.74
N ARG A 245 -17.71 1.68 18.42
CA ARG A 245 -18.17 1.89 19.80
C ARG A 245 -19.67 1.61 19.99
N GLU A 246 -20.49 1.85 18.98
CA GLU A 246 -21.93 1.55 19.05
C GLU A 246 -22.23 0.05 19.05
N LYS A 247 -21.30 -0.79 18.58
CA LYS A 247 -21.46 -2.24 18.53
C LYS A 247 -21.26 -2.86 19.91
N LYS A 248 -22.26 -3.61 20.38
CA LYS A 248 -22.31 -4.20 21.73
C LYS A 248 -21.04 -4.95 22.13
N TRP A 249 -20.41 -5.66 21.19
CA TRP A 249 -19.25 -6.50 21.42
C TRP A 249 -17.92 -5.72 21.50
N PHE A 250 -17.88 -4.45 21.10
CA PHE A 250 -16.70 -3.60 21.27
C PHE A 250 -16.82 -2.62 22.44
N GLN A 251 -18.03 -2.36 22.94
CA GLN A 251 -18.31 -1.31 23.92
C GLN A 251 -17.40 -1.35 25.15
N GLU A 252 -17.16 -2.54 25.70
CA GLU A 252 -16.36 -2.72 26.93
C GLU A 252 -14.85 -2.52 26.70
N SER A 253 -14.40 -2.50 25.45
CA SER A 253 -12.98 -2.43 25.07
C SER A 253 -12.47 -1.02 24.77
N PHE A 254 -13.34 0.00 24.72
CA PHE A 254 -12.94 1.37 24.39
C PHE A 254 -12.38 2.10 25.63
N PRO A 255 -11.10 2.50 25.65
CA PRO A 255 -10.53 3.27 26.75
C PRO A 255 -11.05 4.71 26.76
N THR A 256 -10.79 5.41 27.87
CA THR A 256 -11.27 6.79 28.13
C THR A 256 -10.13 7.81 28.20
N GLY A 257 -9.03 7.58 27.48
CA GLY A 257 -7.84 8.45 27.47
C GLY A 257 -8.12 9.87 26.96
N ASN A 258 -7.53 10.87 27.63
CA ASN A 258 -7.61 12.30 27.32
C ASN A 258 -6.22 12.91 27.13
N TYR A 259 -5.40 12.30 26.28
CA TYR A 259 -4.00 12.70 26.06
C TYR A 259 -3.88 13.93 25.16
N LEU A 260 -4.80 14.13 24.23
CA LEU A 260 -4.79 15.26 23.30
C LEU A 260 -5.23 16.57 23.96
N THR A 261 -6.12 16.50 24.95
CA THR A 261 -6.68 17.65 25.67
C THR A 261 -5.98 17.94 27.01
N ASP A 262 -4.83 17.31 27.28
CA ASP A 262 -4.06 17.58 28.49
C ASP A 262 -3.69 19.08 28.57
N PRO A 263 -4.09 19.80 29.64
CA PRO A 263 -3.85 21.24 29.77
C PRO A 263 -2.37 21.62 29.87
N HIS A 264 -1.50 20.65 30.17
CA HIS A 264 -0.05 20.84 30.21
C HIS A 264 0.58 20.70 28.81
N LYS A 265 -0.14 20.15 27.82
CA LYS A 265 0.36 20.02 26.44
C LYS A 265 0.39 21.40 25.78
N LYS A 266 1.56 21.77 25.26
CA LYS A 266 1.77 23.02 24.54
C LYS A 266 1.78 22.76 23.05
N VAL A 267 0.93 23.48 22.31
CA VAL A 267 0.88 23.47 20.86
C VAL A 267 1.42 24.81 20.36
N PHE A 268 2.38 24.76 19.44
CA PHE A 268 2.94 25.94 18.79
C PHE A 268 2.47 25.97 17.34
N LEU A 269 1.92 27.10 16.91
CA LEU A 269 1.56 27.35 15.52
C LEU A 269 2.58 28.32 14.93
N ILE A 270 3.26 27.89 13.87
CA ILE A 270 4.21 28.71 13.13
C ILE A 270 3.64 28.93 11.74
N GLU A 271 3.33 30.18 11.41
CA GLU A 271 2.90 30.55 10.07
C GLU A 271 4.13 30.72 9.17
N ALA A 272 4.10 30.09 8.00
CA ALA A 272 5.18 30.14 7.03
C ALA A 272 4.61 30.27 5.62
N SER A 273 5.07 31.29 4.88
CA SER A 273 4.52 31.69 3.59
C SER A 273 4.98 30.82 2.40
N THR A 274 6.00 29.99 2.57
CA THR A 274 6.55 29.13 1.51
C THR A 274 6.97 27.76 2.05
N THR A 275 7.04 26.75 1.18
CA THR A 275 7.60 25.42 1.47
C THR A 275 8.99 25.51 2.11
N VAL A 276 9.86 26.37 1.60
CA VAL A 276 11.22 26.56 2.13
C VAL A 276 11.17 27.09 3.56
N ALA A 277 10.30 28.07 3.84
CA ALA A 277 10.12 28.61 5.19
C ALA A 277 9.55 27.57 6.17
N GLN A 278 8.62 26.72 5.72
CA GLN A 278 8.09 25.62 6.54
C GLN A 278 9.19 24.63 6.92
N VAL A 279 10.03 24.22 5.97
CA VAL A 279 11.17 23.33 6.24
C VAL A 279 12.15 23.98 7.21
N GLN A 280 12.52 25.24 7.00
CA GLN A 280 13.41 25.97 7.91
C GLN A 280 12.84 26.08 9.33
N ALA A 281 11.52 26.27 9.48
CA ALA A 281 10.87 26.29 10.79
C ALA A 281 11.00 24.93 11.52
N VAL A 282 10.83 23.81 10.81
CA VAL A 282 11.03 22.47 11.37
C VAL A 282 12.48 22.26 11.79
N ILE A 283 13.43 22.63 10.94
CA ILE A 283 14.87 22.48 11.21
C ILE A 283 15.29 23.32 12.41
N ALA A 284 14.86 24.59 12.49
CA ALA A 284 15.13 25.45 13.63
C ALA A 284 14.55 24.88 14.93
N ALA A 285 13.33 24.35 14.90
CA ALA A 285 12.70 23.72 16.06
C ALA A 285 13.42 22.43 16.52
N LEU A 286 14.00 21.67 15.59
CA LEU A 286 14.83 20.51 15.90
C LEU A 286 16.19 20.93 16.47
N GLN A 287 16.87 21.91 15.84
CA GLN A 287 18.15 22.43 16.31
C GLN A 287 18.07 22.97 17.74
N GLU A 288 17.00 23.70 18.08
CA GLU A 288 16.76 24.17 19.45
C GLU A 288 16.73 23.00 20.46
N LYS A 289 16.20 21.84 20.08
CA LYS A 289 16.07 20.66 20.94
C LYS A 289 17.33 19.80 21.01
N ILE A 290 18.19 19.90 20.00
CA ILE A 290 19.44 19.13 19.88
C ILE A 290 20.61 19.85 20.58
N ASN A 291 20.58 21.18 20.65
CA ASN A 291 21.67 21.99 21.19
C ASN A 291 22.21 21.51 22.57
N ASP A 292 23.55 21.45 22.65
CA ASP A 292 24.35 20.76 23.67
C ASP A 292 24.10 21.13 25.14
N SER A 293 23.44 22.26 25.41
CA SER A 293 23.20 22.72 26.78
C SER A 293 22.20 21.84 27.52
N HIS A 294 21.28 21.16 26.81
CA HIS A 294 20.40 20.11 27.36
C HIS A 294 19.81 19.26 26.21
N PRO A 295 20.32 18.05 25.93
CA PRO A 295 19.73 17.17 24.94
C PRO A 295 18.36 16.68 25.44
N LYS A 296 17.31 17.38 25.01
CA LYS A 296 15.90 17.01 25.26
C LYS A 296 15.28 16.31 24.06
N PHE A 297 16.04 16.16 22.99
CA PHE A 297 15.61 15.47 21.80
C PHE A 297 15.69 13.96 22.00
N LEU A 298 14.53 13.31 21.91
CA LEU A 298 14.40 11.85 21.93
C LEU A 298 13.98 11.44 20.51
N PRO A 299 14.91 10.93 19.68
CA PRO A 299 14.61 10.56 18.30
C PRO A 299 13.42 9.59 18.21
N ASN A 300 13.40 8.59 19.09
CA ASN A 300 12.36 7.55 19.12
C ASN A 300 10.99 8.05 19.62
N GLN A 301 10.89 9.29 20.09
CA GLN A 301 9.64 9.92 20.54
C GLN A 301 9.28 11.15 19.72
N THR A 302 10.00 11.40 18.61
CA THR A 302 9.75 12.53 17.72
C THR A 302 9.31 12.02 16.37
N ALA A 303 8.16 12.50 15.89
CA ALA A 303 7.68 12.23 14.54
C ALA A 303 7.53 13.54 13.78
N ILE A 304 7.89 13.52 12.50
CA ILE A 304 7.63 14.61 11.56
C ILE A 304 6.58 14.09 10.57
N VAL A 305 5.40 14.70 10.60
CA VAL A 305 4.28 14.34 9.71
C VAL A 305 4.15 15.41 8.66
N VAL A 306 4.21 15.02 7.40
CA VAL A 306 4.24 15.93 6.24
C VAL A 306 3.05 15.63 5.34
N SER A 307 2.33 16.66 4.89
CA SER A 307 1.23 16.52 3.95
C SER A 307 1.75 16.61 2.51
N GLY A 308 2.08 15.45 1.92
CA GLY A 308 2.46 15.33 0.51
C GLY A 308 3.97 15.30 0.23
N SER A 309 4.31 14.94 -1.01
CA SER A 309 5.69 14.71 -1.46
C SER A 309 6.51 15.99 -1.65
N ASP A 310 5.87 17.13 -1.92
CA ASP A 310 6.55 18.37 -2.30
C ASP A 310 7.40 18.95 -1.16
N LEU A 311 6.96 18.75 0.09
CA LEU A 311 7.68 19.14 1.29
C LEU A 311 8.75 18.12 1.69
N LEU A 312 8.63 16.88 1.22
CA LEU A 312 9.42 15.75 1.69
C LEU A 312 10.88 15.84 1.23
N ILE A 313 11.11 16.09 -0.06
CA ILE A 313 12.47 16.16 -0.62
C ILE A 313 13.27 17.32 0.01
N PRO A 314 12.75 18.57 0.04
CA PRO A 314 13.48 19.67 0.66
C PRO A 314 13.72 19.46 2.16
N LEU A 315 12.78 18.80 2.85
CA LEU A 315 12.96 18.46 4.27
C LEU A 315 14.08 17.44 4.48
N LEU A 316 14.13 16.37 3.69
CA LEU A 316 15.16 15.33 3.80
C LEU A 316 16.56 15.90 3.56
N ASP A 317 16.73 16.76 2.55
CA ASP A 317 17.99 17.43 2.28
C ASP A 317 18.49 18.23 3.50
N GLN A 318 17.61 19.02 4.11
CA GLN A 318 17.96 19.80 5.29
C GLN A 318 18.15 18.93 6.54
N LEU A 319 17.36 17.88 6.73
CA LEU A 319 17.53 16.93 7.85
C LEU A 319 18.86 16.17 7.78
N ALA A 320 19.37 15.89 6.58
CA ALA A 320 20.67 15.25 6.40
C ALA A 320 21.81 16.07 7.04
N THR A 321 21.66 17.39 7.14
CA THR A 321 22.63 18.27 7.80
C THR A 321 22.67 18.09 9.33
N LEU A 322 21.60 17.56 9.95
CA LEU A 322 21.46 17.45 11.40
C LEU A 322 22.03 16.15 11.99
N SER A 323 22.49 15.21 11.16
CA SER A 323 23.05 13.90 11.60
C SER A 323 22.13 13.12 12.57
N ILE A 324 20.81 13.26 12.44
CA ILE A 324 19.81 12.56 13.25
C ILE A 324 19.54 11.19 12.62
N PRO A 325 19.42 10.09 13.40
CA PRO A 325 18.91 8.83 12.87
C PRO A 325 17.46 9.01 12.38
N LEU A 326 17.23 8.85 11.08
CA LEU A 326 15.92 8.98 10.45
C LEU A 326 15.35 7.61 10.15
N HIS A 327 14.17 7.32 10.69
CA HIS A 327 13.31 6.25 10.21
C HIS A 327 12.21 6.90 9.39
N CYS A 328 12.29 6.78 8.06
CA CYS A 328 11.31 7.36 7.16
C CYS A 328 10.47 6.29 6.49
N ARG A 329 9.14 6.41 6.59
CA ARG A 329 8.22 5.85 5.61
C ARG A 329 7.97 6.93 4.56
N LEU A 330 8.58 6.75 3.40
CA LEU A 330 8.39 7.64 2.28
C LEU A 330 7.44 6.95 1.31
N ASP A 331 6.31 7.57 1.01
CA ASP A 331 5.64 7.36 -0.27
C ASP A 331 6.43 8.16 -1.33
N TYR A 332 7.73 7.85 -1.45
CA TYR A 332 8.56 8.44 -2.48
C TYR A 332 8.14 7.79 -3.79
N PRO A 333 7.58 8.55 -4.75
CA PRO A 333 7.12 7.96 -5.99
C PRO A 333 8.30 7.28 -6.64
N PHE A 334 8.18 5.97 -6.93
CA PHE A 334 9.24 5.23 -7.59
C PHE A 334 9.68 5.92 -8.89
N SER A 335 8.73 6.58 -9.57
CA SER A 335 8.96 7.41 -10.76
C SER A 335 9.93 8.58 -10.57
N ALA A 336 10.12 9.07 -9.34
CA ALA A 336 11.08 10.12 -9.03
C ALA A 336 12.50 9.58 -8.78
N THR A 337 12.69 8.26 -8.70
CA THR A 337 14.02 7.68 -8.47
C THR A 337 14.89 7.76 -9.73
N VAL A 338 16.21 7.94 -9.54
CA VAL A 338 17.16 7.94 -10.68
C VAL A 338 17.10 6.62 -11.45
N ILE A 339 16.95 5.48 -10.75
CA ILE A 339 16.88 4.17 -11.40
C ILE A 339 15.63 4.03 -12.27
N TYR A 340 14.47 4.55 -11.84
CA TYR A 340 13.28 4.59 -12.68
C TYR A 340 13.54 5.41 -13.95
N THR A 341 14.10 6.62 -13.81
CA THR A 341 14.42 7.45 -14.98
C THR A 341 15.34 6.72 -15.94
N VAL A 342 16.35 5.99 -15.45
CA VAL A 342 17.23 5.25 -16.35
C VAL A 342 16.50 4.09 -17.03
N VAL A 343 15.71 3.29 -16.31
CA VAL A 343 14.95 2.18 -16.91
C VAL A 343 13.93 2.70 -17.93
N GLU A 344 13.17 3.74 -17.59
CA GLU A 344 12.22 4.38 -18.49
C GLU A 344 12.90 4.86 -19.78
N ARG A 345 14.07 5.50 -19.65
CA ARG A 345 14.84 5.94 -20.80
C ARG A 345 15.38 4.76 -21.61
N LEU A 346 15.90 3.71 -20.98
CA LEU A 346 16.32 2.49 -21.69
C LEU A 346 15.16 1.82 -22.45
N VAL A 347 13.94 1.84 -21.91
CA VAL A 347 12.74 1.34 -22.59
C VAL A 347 12.36 2.23 -23.77
N GLN A 348 12.37 3.56 -23.59
CA GLN A 348 12.16 4.48 -24.72
C GLN A 348 13.19 4.26 -25.83
N LEU A 349 14.46 4.02 -25.48
CA LEU A 349 15.50 3.71 -26.45
C LEU A 349 15.22 2.39 -27.20
N TRP A 350 14.62 1.40 -26.52
CA TRP A 350 14.24 0.12 -27.11
C TRP A 350 13.08 0.25 -28.11
N GLU A 351 12.11 1.13 -27.80
CA GLU A 351 10.89 1.33 -28.61
C GLU A 351 11.11 2.26 -29.80
N THR A 352 12.06 3.21 -29.70
CA THR A 352 12.26 4.26 -30.72
C THR A 352 13.25 3.82 -31.81
N SER A 353 12.91 4.09 -33.07
CA SER A 353 13.73 3.70 -34.24
C SER A 353 14.66 4.82 -34.77
N GLU A 354 14.56 6.04 -34.23
CA GLU A 354 15.30 7.22 -34.71
C GLU A 354 16.62 7.38 -33.95
N LYS A 355 17.75 7.34 -34.68
CA LYS A 355 19.09 7.18 -34.12
C LYS A 355 19.80 8.48 -33.75
N GLU A 356 19.38 9.63 -34.29
CA GLU A 356 20.19 10.87 -34.26
C GLU A 356 20.03 11.71 -32.96
N GLU A 357 18.83 11.81 -32.37
CA GLU A 357 18.64 12.51 -31.08
C GLU A 357 19.13 11.71 -29.85
N MET A 358 19.49 10.44 -30.07
CA MET A 358 19.79 9.45 -29.03
C MET A 358 21.21 9.58 -28.47
N TYR A 359 22.17 10.01 -29.30
CA TYR A 359 23.59 9.99 -28.96
C TYR A 359 23.96 10.95 -27.83
N GLY A 360 23.29 12.11 -27.74
CA GLY A 360 23.51 13.09 -26.67
C GLY A 360 22.97 12.66 -25.30
N HIS A 361 21.86 11.92 -25.29
CA HIS A 361 21.21 11.44 -24.07
C HIS A 361 21.92 10.23 -23.46
N MET A 362 22.54 9.41 -24.31
CA MET A 362 23.17 8.14 -23.95
C MET A 362 24.34 8.24 -22.97
N ALA A 363 25.25 9.20 -23.16
CA ALA A 363 26.38 9.40 -22.24
C ALA A 363 25.91 9.78 -20.82
N HIS A 364 24.82 10.55 -20.74
CA HIS A 364 24.18 10.92 -19.47
C HIS A 364 23.50 9.71 -18.82
N LEU A 365 22.79 8.89 -19.60
CA LEU A 365 22.15 7.66 -19.09
C LEU A 365 23.16 6.66 -18.52
N LEU A 366 24.27 6.42 -19.19
CA LEU A 366 25.34 5.55 -18.69
C LEU A 366 25.94 6.06 -17.38
N ALA A 367 26.09 7.37 -17.24
CA ALA A 367 26.59 7.99 -16.01
C ALA A 367 25.60 7.85 -14.85
N LEU A 368 24.30 8.03 -15.11
CA LEU A 368 23.23 7.83 -14.13
C LEU A 368 23.08 6.35 -13.72
N TRP A 369 23.34 5.41 -14.65
CA TRP A 369 23.25 3.98 -14.37
C TRP A 369 24.41 3.41 -13.56
N HIS A 370 25.62 3.95 -13.77
CA HIS A 370 26.86 3.41 -13.21
C HIS A 370 26.80 3.08 -11.70
N PRO A 371 26.22 3.92 -10.82
CA PRO A 371 26.11 3.60 -9.39
C PRO A 371 25.24 2.38 -9.06
N PHE A 372 24.31 2.03 -9.94
CA PHE A 372 23.33 0.95 -9.72
C PHE A 372 23.74 -0.39 -10.37
N ALA A 373 24.75 -0.35 -11.24
CA ALA A 373 25.28 -1.53 -11.93
C ALA A 373 26.21 -2.36 -11.03
N LYS A 374 26.20 -3.68 -11.18
CA LYS A 374 27.17 -4.61 -10.58
C LYS A 374 28.58 -4.28 -11.08
N ALA A 375 29.59 -4.61 -10.27
CA ALA A 375 31.00 -4.31 -10.56
C ALA A 375 31.47 -4.76 -11.96
N GLY A 376 30.99 -5.91 -12.46
CA GLY A 376 31.32 -6.41 -13.81
C GLY A 376 30.68 -5.64 -14.98
N MET A 377 29.59 -4.93 -14.72
CA MET A 377 28.87 -4.07 -15.68
C MET A 377 29.40 -2.64 -15.63
N GLN A 378 29.82 -2.17 -14.44
CA GLN A 378 30.45 -0.85 -14.25
C GLN A 378 31.64 -0.63 -15.20
N SER A 379 32.57 -1.58 -15.29
CA SER A 379 33.74 -1.47 -16.17
C SER A 379 33.36 -1.33 -17.65
N LYS A 380 32.31 -2.04 -18.11
CA LYS A 380 31.78 -1.93 -19.46
C LYS A 380 31.13 -0.58 -19.72
N LEU A 381 30.36 -0.08 -18.76
CA LEU A 381 29.72 1.25 -18.83
C LEU A 381 30.76 2.37 -18.85
N THR A 382 31.83 2.26 -18.06
CA THR A 382 32.95 3.22 -18.07
C THR A 382 33.66 3.23 -19.42
N ALA A 383 33.96 2.05 -19.97
CA ALA A 383 34.60 1.92 -21.28
C ALA A 383 33.71 2.50 -22.41
N MET A 384 32.42 2.20 -22.38
CA MET A 384 31.43 2.75 -23.33
C MET A 384 31.32 4.27 -23.20
N ARG A 385 31.27 4.80 -21.98
CA ARG A 385 31.25 6.26 -21.74
C ARG A 385 32.50 6.95 -22.31
N GLN A 386 33.67 6.34 -22.15
CA GLN A 386 34.92 6.87 -22.70
C GLN A 386 34.89 6.89 -24.24
N SER A 387 34.45 5.81 -24.88
CA SER A 387 34.34 5.77 -26.36
C SER A 387 33.36 6.81 -26.92
N LEU A 388 32.32 7.16 -26.18
CA LEU A 388 31.33 8.17 -26.57
C LEU A 388 31.85 9.61 -26.47
N ASN A 389 32.63 9.89 -25.43
CA ASN A 389 33.28 11.19 -25.25
C ASN A 389 34.39 11.44 -26.30
N GLU A 390 35.00 10.37 -26.83
CA GLU A 390 36.05 10.43 -27.86
C GLU A 390 35.52 10.59 -29.31
N GLY A 391 34.21 10.76 -29.50
CA GLY A 391 33.61 10.99 -30.82
C GLY A 391 33.47 9.73 -31.69
N LYS A 392 33.79 8.54 -31.18
CA LYS A 392 33.53 7.23 -31.84
C LYS A 392 32.10 6.78 -31.59
N GLN A 393 31.14 7.63 -31.98
CA GLN A 393 29.73 7.36 -31.69
C GLN A 393 29.24 6.11 -32.43
N SER A 394 29.54 5.91 -33.72
CA SER A 394 28.99 4.78 -34.49
C SER A 394 29.27 3.39 -33.90
N ASP A 395 30.52 3.09 -33.54
CA ASP A 395 30.95 1.72 -33.23
C ASP A 395 30.49 1.24 -31.85
N ALA A 396 30.37 2.16 -30.89
CA ALA A 396 29.87 1.86 -29.55
C ALA A 396 28.35 1.61 -29.55
N PHE A 397 27.63 2.21 -30.50
CA PHE A 397 26.17 2.14 -30.60
C PHE A 397 25.67 1.02 -31.49
N ASP A 398 26.43 0.55 -32.47
CA ASP A 398 26.12 -0.70 -33.21
C ASP A 398 26.02 -1.92 -32.30
N LEU A 399 26.68 -1.86 -31.13
CA LEU A 399 26.58 -2.85 -30.06
C LEU A 399 25.25 -2.81 -29.32
N TRP A 400 24.47 -1.70 -29.34
CA TRP A 400 23.19 -1.55 -28.65
C TRP A 400 21.99 -1.53 -29.62
N PHE A 401 22.19 -0.96 -30.82
CA PHE A 401 21.18 -0.75 -31.87
C PHE A 401 21.29 -1.76 -33.03
N ASN A 402 21.79 -2.96 -32.74
CA ASN A 402 21.67 -4.12 -33.62
C ASN A 402 20.20 -4.25 -34.06
N LYS A 403 19.91 -4.84 -35.23
CA LYS A 403 18.54 -4.89 -35.82
C LYS A 403 17.41 -5.33 -34.87
N ASP A 404 17.73 -6.04 -33.80
CA ASP A 404 16.78 -6.58 -32.82
C ASP A 404 16.88 -5.96 -31.41
N HIS A 405 17.68 -4.90 -31.21
CA HIS A 405 17.95 -4.23 -29.92
C HIS A 405 18.47 -5.16 -28.79
N GLN A 406 18.74 -6.44 -29.05
CA GLN A 406 19.00 -7.48 -28.05
C GLN A 406 20.09 -7.16 -27.03
N ALA A 407 21.06 -6.32 -27.39
CA ALA A 407 22.15 -5.99 -26.49
C ALA A 407 21.80 -4.96 -25.41
N LEU A 408 20.63 -4.32 -25.49
CA LEU A 408 20.02 -3.55 -24.40
C LEU A 408 19.41 -4.46 -23.32
N LEU A 409 19.01 -5.69 -23.66
CA LEU A 409 18.34 -6.62 -22.73
C LEU A 409 19.13 -6.91 -21.44
N PRO A 410 20.45 -7.12 -21.46
CA PRO A 410 21.22 -7.32 -20.23
C PRO A 410 21.17 -6.12 -19.29
N TYR A 411 21.19 -4.89 -19.84
CA TYR A 411 21.10 -3.64 -19.07
C TYR A 411 19.70 -3.49 -18.49
N LEU A 412 18.65 -3.63 -19.31
CA LEU A 412 17.27 -3.62 -18.83
C LEU A 412 17.03 -4.68 -17.74
N ARG A 413 17.50 -5.92 -17.96
CA ARG A 413 17.39 -7.01 -16.98
C ARG A 413 18.07 -6.65 -15.67
N GLU A 414 19.25 -6.05 -15.71
CA GLU A 414 19.98 -5.68 -14.50
C GLU A 414 19.29 -4.57 -13.72
N GLY A 415 18.75 -3.55 -14.39
CA GLY A 415 17.95 -2.51 -13.72
C GLY A 415 16.67 -3.05 -13.12
N LEU A 416 15.93 -3.87 -13.88
CA LEU A 416 14.73 -4.54 -13.37
C LEU A 416 15.06 -5.46 -12.18
N THR A 417 16.20 -6.15 -12.22
CA THR A 417 16.67 -6.99 -11.10
C THR A 417 17.05 -6.12 -9.89
N TYR A 418 17.73 -4.99 -10.11
CA TYR A 418 18.06 -4.03 -9.05
C TYR A 418 16.77 -3.51 -8.40
N ILE A 419 15.79 -3.11 -9.21
CA ILE A 419 14.48 -2.65 -8.75
C ILE A 419 13.80 -3.75 -7.94
N TYR A 420 13.73 -4.96 -8.48
CA TYR A 420 13.14 -6.11 -7.81
C TYR A 420 13.77 -6.38 -6.44
N ASN A 421 15.10 -6.44 -6.37
CA ASN A 421 15.82 -6.78 -5.15
C ASN A 421 15.80 -5.67 -4.09
N HIS A 422 15.68 -4.40 -4.45
CA HIS A 422 15.80 -3.28 -3.49
C HIS A 422 14.48 -2.57 -3.20
N PHE A 423 13.49 -2.69 -4.08
CA PHE A 423 12.21 -1.98 -3.97
C PHE A 423 11.00 -2.91 -3.90
N ILE A 424 11.14 -4.20 -4.22
CA ILE A 424 10.02 -5.16 -4.29
C ILE A 424 10.17 -6.30 -3.26
N GLU A 425 11.02 -6.17 -2.22
CA GLU A 425 11.22 -7.30 -1.28
C GLU A 425 9.92 -7.79 -0.62
N GLY A 426 9.64 -9.07 -0.88
CA GLY A 426 8.47 -9.82 -0.41
C GLY A 426 8.41 -11.28 -0.84
N ILE A 427 9.35 -11.80 -1.66
CA ILE A 427 9.49 -13.24 -1.89
C ILE A 427 10.96 -13.64 -1.98
N THR A 428 11.52 -14.08 -0.85
CA THR A 428 12.70 -14.94 -0.84
C THR A 428 12.33 -16.25 -1.55
N PHE A 429 12.66 -16.37 -2.84
CA PHE A 429 12.84 -17.69 -3.44
C PHE A 429 14.29 -18.10 -3.23
N SER A 430 14.50 -19.06 -2.34
CA SER A 430 15.72 -19.85 -2.33
C SER A 430 15.84 -20.57 -3.66
N LEU A 431 16.75 -20.14 -4.52
CA LEU A 431 17.16 -20.89 -5.70
C LEU A 431 18.46 -21.61 -5.35
N ASN A 432 18.35 -22.92 -5.14
CA ASN A 432 19.44 -23.84 -5.52
C ASN A 432 19.54 -23.88 -7.04
#